data_AF-A0A0R1ULX0-F1
#
_entry.id   AF-A0A0R1ULX0-F1
#
_cell.length_a   1.000
_cell.length_b   1.000
_cell.length_c   1.000
_cell.angle_alpha   90.00
_cell.angle_beta   90.00
_cell.angle_gamma   90.00
#
_symmetry.space_group_name_H-M   'P 1'
#
loop_
_entity.id
_entity.type
_entity.pdbx_description
1 polymer ?
#
loop_
_entity_poly.entity_id
_entity_poly.type
_entity_poly.pdbx_seq_one_letter_code
_entity_poly.pdbx_strand_id
1 'polypeptide(L)'
;MKNDNASRDVISHTANNIEKYVRLYFRPRIPTQFYNEGFQVKRKQQALHANCPVPVFFIFKLPELLARPDVQFTDRSLALKQVVPRYHTPLEFSQLPFEDIYQEGPLIGLTSDQKKVITGRKQAEIIVPESLDLDDLKVILVRSVAEKETLLNLLHDKDVYAYDRLIRLIPQQEDYFFMDRNFVESVELLDDRMRIFSNVNEAYPSDWFSSPENEGYGFALNNDATQNYLNMTTKVILPDGSYYRWPNASLRALLLDKIELTLPESLDRYTLVINIDDHIAYKGIYERKLADADMPF
;
A
#
# COMPACT_ATOMS: atom_id res chain seq x y z
N MET A 1 -6.45 11.23 2.80
CA MET A 1 -5.03 10.86 2.65
C MET A 1 -4.20 11.78 3.53
N LYS A 2 -3.23 11.26 4.30
CA LYS A 2 -2.34 12.09 5.14
C LYS A 2 -1.14 12.64 4.35
N ASN A 3 -0.81 12.01 3.23
CA ASN A 3 0.25 12.38 2.30
C ASN A 3 -0.17 12.03 0.86
N ASP A 4 0.44 12.69 -0.12
CA ASP A 4 0.23 12.39 -1.53
C ASP A 4 1.09 11.18 -1.97
N ASN A 5 0.48 10.27 -2.73
CA ASN A 5 1.18 9.11 -3.28
C ASN A 5 2.11 9.47 -4.44
N ALA A 6 1.90 10.62 -5.07
CA ALA A 6 2.75 11.20 -6.10
C ALA A 6 3.53 12.38 -5.52
N SER A 7 4.71 12.65 -6.08
CA SER A 7 5.53 13.77 -5.66
C SER A 7 4.84 15.11 -5.87
N ARG A 8 5.05 16.07 -4.97
CA ARG A 8 4.69 17.47 -5.21
C ARG A 8 5.32 18.04 -6.46
N ASP A 9 6.52 17.61 -6.84
CA ASP A 9 7.14 18.04 -8.10
C ASP A 9 6.36 17.47 -9.29
N VAL A 10 5.96 16.21 -9.24
CA VAL A 10 5.14 15.62 -10.32
C VAL A 10 3.77 16.32 -10.39
N ILE A 11 3.13 16.58 -9.25
CA ILE A 11 1.82 17.25 -9.17
C ILE A 11 1.92 18.70 -9.67
N SER A 12 2.86 19.49 -9.15
CA SER A 12 3.03 20.91 -9.50
C SER A 12 3.44 21.15 -10.96
N HIS A 13 4.03 20.16 -11.62
CA HIS A 13 4.41 20.24 -13.03
C HIS A 13 3.41 19.56 -13.97
N THR A 14 2.38 18.90 -13.43
CA THR A 14 1.29 18.35 -14.21
C THR A 14 0.37 19.51 -14.60
N ALA A 15 0.17 19.75 -15.90
CA ALA A 15 -0.70 20.84 -16.35
C ALA A 15 -2.11 20.67 -15.77
N ASN A 16 -2.76 21.78 -15.34
CA ASN A 16 -4.07 21.78 -14.66
C ASN A 16 -5.19 20.99 -15.38
N ASN A 17 -5.05 20.73 -16.68
CA ASN A 17 -5.99 19.94 -17.45
C ASN A 17 -5.79 18.41 -17.32
N ILE A 18 -4.64 17.94 -16.83
CA ILE A 18 -4.32 16.52 -16.65
C ILE A 18 -4.89 15.98 -15.34
N GLU A 19 -5.06 16.83 -14.31
CA GLU A 19 -5.74 16.47 -13.05
C GLU A 19 -7.21 16.08 -13.26
N LYS A 20 -7.78 16.44 -14.41
CA LYS A 20 -9.13 16.09 -14.84
C LYS A 20 -9.24 14.67 -15.40
N TYR A 21 -8.21 13.85 -15.35
CA TYR A 21 -8.26 12.48 -15.87
C TYR A 21 -8.04 11.47 -14.76
N VAL A 22 -8.92 10.47 -14.71
CA VAL A 22 -8.60 9.19 -14.07
C VAL A 22 -7.57 8.49 -14.95
N ARG A 23 -6.44 8.09 -14.36
CA ARG A 23 -5.31 7.48 -15.06
C ARG A 23 -5.11 6.06 -14.56
N LEU A 24 -5.20 5.11 -15.47
CA LEU A 24 -4.99 3.69 -15.22
C LEU A 24 -3.74 3.24 -15.97
N TYR A 25 -2.85 2.53 -15.31
CA TYR A 25 -1.65 2.00 -15.95
C TYR A 25 -1.94 0.68 -16.65
N PHE A 26 -1.35 0.45 -17.83
CA PHE A 26 -1.47 -0.83 -18.54
C PHE A 26 -0.82 -2.01 -17.81
N ARG A 27 0.06 -1.72 -16.84
CA ARG A 27 0.80 -2.73 -16.09
C ARG A 27 0.98 -2.34 -14.62
N PRO A 28 1.18 -3.34 -13.74
CA PRO A 28 1.72 -3.09 -12.42
C PRO A 28 3.25 -2.85 -12.47
N ARG A 29 3.84 -2.62 -11.30
CA ARG A 29 5.29 -2.44 -11.08
C ARG A 29 5.90 -1.35 -11.96
N ILE A 30 5.18 -0.24 -12.10
CA ILE A 30 5.70 0.92 -12.81
C ILE A 30 6.85 1.56 -12.03
N PRO A 31 7.76 2.31 -12.67
CA PRO A 31 8.88 2.94 -11.98
C PRO A 31 8.47 3.78 -10.77
N THR A 32 7.35 4.51 -10.84
CA THR A 32 6.83 5.30 -9.72
C THR A 32 6.50 4.43 -8.50
N GLN A 33 5.93 3.24 -8.74
CA GLN A 33 5.58 2.29 -7.68
C GLN A 33 6.83 1.80 -6.93
N PHE A 34 7.93 1.53 -7.63
CA PHE A 34 9.19 1.10 -7.00
C PHE A 34 9.71 2.10 -5.96
N TYR A 35 9.48 3.40 -6.20
CA TYR A 35 9.96 4.46 -5.32
C TYR A 35 9.00 4.78 -4.18
N ASN A 36 7.70 4.59 -4.34
CA ASN A 36 6.71 5.01 -3.35
C ASN A 36 6.06 3.86 -2.59
N GLU A 37 6.13 2.61 -3.05
CA GLU A 37 5.44 1.49 -2.42
C GLU A 37 5.94 1.20 -0.98
N GLY A 38 5.02 1.04 -0.03
CA GLY A 38 5.33 0.61 1.33
C GLY A 38 5.90 1.71 2.23
N PHE A 39 5.94 1.44 3.53
CA PHE A 39 6.46 2.38 4.52
C PHE A 39 7.97 2.58 4.37
N GLN A 40 8.40 3.84 4.43
CA GLN A 40 9.80 4.24 4.28
C GLN A 40 10.17 5.27 5.33
N VAL A 41 11.34 5.06 5.97
CA VAL A 41 11.93 6.04 6.88
C VAL A 41 12.14 7.36 6.15
N LYS A 42 11.85 8.48 6.82
CA LYS A 42 11.80 9.79 6.16
C LYS A 42 13.10 10.19 5.46
N ARG A 43 14.27 9.82 5.99
CA ARG A 43 15.57 10.08 5.35
C ARG A 43 15.76 9.38 4.00
N LYS A 44 15.03 8.28 3.76
CA LYS A 44 15.10 7.47 2.52
C LYS A 44 14.00 7.82 1.54
N GLN A 45 12.97 8.53 1.98
CA GLN A 45 12.03 9.15 1.06
C GLN A 45 12.86 10.08 0.18
N GLN A 46 12.96 9.76 -1.12
CA GLN A 46 13.75 10.52 -2.08
C GLN A 46 13.26 11.98 -2.13
N ALA A 47 13.99 12.86 -2.84
CA ALA A 47 13.68 14.29 -3.00
C ALA A 47 12.20 14.61 -3.32
N LEU A 48 11.50 13.63 -3.88
CA LEU A 48 10.10 13.70 -4.28
C LEU A 48 9.08 13.54 -3.13
N HIS A 49 9.47 13.07 -1.94
CA HIS A 49 8.61 12.81 -0.76
C HIS A 49 7.33 11.98 -1.04
N ALA A 50 7.32 11.20 -2.12
CA ALA A 50 6.19 10.36 -2.49
C ALA A 50 6.25 9.05 -1.70
N ASN A 51 5.17 8.70 -1.03
CA ASN A 51 5.05 7.49 -0.24
C ASN A 51 3.62 6.96 -0.36
N CYS A 52 3.47 5.68 -0.67
CA CYS A 52 2.22 4.94 -0.77
C CYS A 52 2.32 3.77 0.22
N PRO A 53 2.06 4.02 1.52
CA PRO A 53 2.36 3.03 2.56
C PRO A 53 1.55 1.74 2.44
N VAL A 54 0.29 1.87 2.00
CA VAL A 54 -0.69 0.78 1.84
C VAL A 54 -1.32 0.92 0.44
N PRO A 55 -0.70 0.36 -0.62
CA PRO A 55 -1.21 0.42 -1.97
C PRO A 55 -2.42 -0.52 -2.13
N VAL A 56 -3.45 -0.02 -2.82
CA VAL A 56 -4.64 -0.80 -3.19
C VAL A 56 -4.83 -0.66 -4.68
N PHE A 57 -4.86 -1.78 -5.40
CA PHE A 57 -4.97 -1.79 -6.87
C PHE A 57 -6.37 -2.15 -7.33
N PHE A 58 -6.94 -1.31 -8.18
CA PHE A 58 -8.22 -1.54 -8.84
C PHE A 58 -7.94 -2.07 -10.23
N ILE A 59 -8.37 -3.31 -10.50
CA ILE A 59 -8.14 -3.96 -11.78
C ILE A 59 -9.45 -3.93 -12.55
N PHE A 60 -9.45 -3.27 -13.70
CA PHE A 60 -10.60 -3.13 -14.58
C PHE A 60 -10.53 -4.14 -15.73
N LYS A 61 -11.68 -4.53 -16.27
CA LYS A 61 -11.72 -5.34 -17.48
C LYS A 61 -11.40 -4.46 -18.69
N LEU A 62 -10.29 -4.76 -19.36
CA LEU A 62 -9.76 -3.92 -20.44
C LEU A 62 -10.73 -3.76 -21.63
N PRO A 63 -11.38 -4.82 -22.16
CA PRO A 63 -12.30 -4.66 -23.30
C PRO A 63 -13.46 -3.73 -23.00
N GLU A 64 -14.08 -3.87 -21.83
CA GLU A 64 -15.21 -3.06 -21.39
C GLU A 64 -14.77 -1.60 -21.19
N LEU A 65 -13.62 -1.38 -20.56
CA LEU A 65 -13.06 -0.04 -20.38
C LEU A 65 -12.78 0.66 -21.72
N LEU A 66 -12.15 -0.04 -22.68
CA LEU A 66 -11.86 0.53 -24.00
C LEU A 66 -13.11 0.76 -24.87
N ALA A 67 -14.22 0.09 -24.57
CA ALA A 67 -15.48 0.28 -25.27
C ALA A 67 -16.26 1.52 -24.81
N ARG A 68 -15.88 2.15 -23.70
CA ARG A 68 -16.55 3.34 -23.18
C ARG A 68 -16.29 4.54 -24.10
N PRO A 69 -17.32 5.39 -24.33
CA PRO A 69 -17.12 6.65 -25.03
C PRO A 69 -16.15 7.52 -24.22
N ASP A 70 -15.28 8.25 -24.91
CA ASP A 70 -14.31 9.20 -24.36
C ASP A 70 -13.08 8.60 -23.64
N VAL A 71 -12.94 7.27 -23.62
CA VAL A 71 -11.69 6.64 -23.19
C VAL A 71 -10.60 6.88 -24.23
N GLN A 72 -9.46 7.35 -23.75
CA GLN A 72 -8.26 7.53 -24.56
C GLN A 72 -7.11 6.75 -23.92
N PHE A 73 -6.01 6.61 -24.64
CA PHE A 73 -4.80 6.00 -24.13
C PHE A 73 -3.56 6.70 -24.65
N THR A 74 -2.46 6.55 -23.91
CA THR A 74 -1.17 7.16 -24.19
C THR A 74 -0.06 6.13 -24.11
N ASP A 75 0.98 6.34 -24.89
CA ASP A 75 2.15 5.45 -24.96
C ASP A 75 3.18 5.72 -23.86
N ARG A 76 2.89 6.65 -22.95
CA ARG A 76 3.72 7.10 -21.82
C ARG A 76 2.88 7.91 -20.84
N SER A 77 3.46 8.24 -19.69
CA SER A 77 2.80 9.01 -18.62
C SER A 77 2.35 10.40 -19.09
N LEU A 78 1.09 10.76 -18.82
CA LEU A 78 0.60 12.14 -19.02
C LEU A 78 1.28 13.17 -18.11
N ALA A 79 1.97 12.75 -17.05
CA ALA A 79 2.68 13.65 -16.15
C ALA A 79 4.04 14.14 -16.71
N LEU A 80 4.41 13.76 -17.93
CA LEU A 80 5.60 14.29 -18.58
C LEU A 80 5.41 15.77 -18.95
N LYS A 81 6.49 16.55 -18.87
CA LYS A 81 6.48 17.98 -19.22
C LYS A 81 6.19 18.28 -20.70
N GLN A 82 6.34 17.28 -21.56
CA GLN A 82 6.12 17.41 -23.00
C GLN A 82 4.68 17.05 -23.37
N VAL A 83 4.20 17.56 -24.52
CA VAL A 83 2.92 17.12 -25.07
C VAL A 83 2.98 15.62 -25.37
N VAL A 84 2.05 14.88 -24.78
CA VAL A 84 1.90 13.44 -24.98
C VAL A 84 0.72 13.20 -25.93
N PRO A 85 0.95 12.54 -27.08
CA PRO A 85 -0.13 12.16 -27.98
C PRO A 85 -1.17 11.28 -27.28
N ARG A 86 -2.44 11.49 -27.62
CA ARG A 86 -3.58 10.72 -27.11
C ARG A 86 -4.24 10.02 -28.26
N TYR A 87 -4.56 8.76 -28.04
CA TYR A 87 -5.09 7.85 -29.03
C TYR A 87 -6.44 7.32 -28.54
N HIS A 88 -7.30 6.92 -29.47
CA HIS A 88 -8.67 6.49 -29.14
C HIS A 88 -9.26 5.48 -30.13
N THR A 89 -8.53 5.12 -31.19
CA THR A 89 -9.01 4.17 -32.19
C THR A 89 -8.37 2.78 -32.04
N PRO A 90 -9.04 1.70 -32.47
CA PRO A 90 -8.45 0.36 -32.44
C PRO A 90 -7.13 0.25 -33.22
N LEU A 91 -6.99 0.98 -34.33
CA LEU A 91 -5.76 0.97 -35.12
C LEU A 91 -4.60 1.60 -34.33
N GLU A 92 -4.82 2.75 -33.70
CA GLU A 92 -3.79 3.37 -32.86
C GLU A 92 -3.45 2.50 -31.64
N PHE A 93 -4.45 1.82 -31.05
CA PHE A 93 -4.22 0.89 -29.94
C PHE A 93 -3.27 -0.24 -30.36
N SER A 94 -3.51 -0.83 -31.54
CA SER A 94 -2.66 -1.91 -32.07
C SER A 94 -1.21 -1.49 -32.35
N GLN A 95 -0.95 -0.18 -32.43
CA GLN A 95 0.37 0.39 -32.69
C GLN A 95 1.11 0.80 -31.42
N LEU A 96 0.49 0.65 -30.23
CA LEU A 96 1.18 0.91 -28.98
C LEU A 96 2.40 -0.01 -28.82
N PRO A 97 3.52 0.49 -28.25
CA PRO A 97 4.74 -0.27 -28.09
C PRO A 97 4.64 -1.25 -26.92
N PHE A 98 3.76 -2.25 -27.02
CA PHE A 98 3.46 -3.18 -25.91
C PHE A 98 4.69 -3.97 -25.44
N GLU A 99 5.63 -4.26 -26.32
CA GLU A 99 6.92 -4.87 -25.95
C GLU A 99 7.69 -4.01 -24.94
N ASP A 100 7.74 -2.69 -25.15
CA ASP A 100 8.38 -1.76 -24.21
C ASP A 100 7.53 -1.54 -22.96
N ILE A 101 6.20 -1.43 -23.11
CA ILE A 101 5.26 -1.22 -22.00
C ILE A 101 5.42 -2.37 -21.01
N TYR A 102 5.35 -3.62 -21.48
CA TYR A 102 5.47 -4.83 -20.67
C TYR A 102 6.90 -5.34 -20.51
N GLN A 103 7.92 -4.56 -20.89
CA GLN A 103 9.32 -4.96 -20.73
C GLN A 103 9.64 -5.25 -19.26
N GLU A 104 10.15 -6.44 -18.99
CA GLU A 104 10.61 -6.85 -17.66
C GLU A 104 12.12 -7.14 -17.64
N GLY A 105 12.72 -6.95 -16.47
CA GLY A 105 14.14 -7.21 -16.25
C GLY A 105 15.07 -6.06 -16.65
N PRO A 106 16.39 -6.26 -16.47
CA PRO A 106 17.38 -5.19 -16.58
C PRO A 106 17.64 -4.78 -18.03
N LEU A 107 17.79 -3.47 -18.26
CA LEU A 107 18.09 -2.88 -19.57
C LEU A 107 19.61 -2.88 -19.87
N ILE A 108 20.21 -4.07 -19.84
CA ILE A 108 21.67 -4.26 -20.04
C ILE A 108 22.02 -3.95 -21.50
N GLY A 109 23.15 -3.28 -21.73
CA GLY A 109 23.65 -2.96 -23.08
C GLY A 109 22.95 -1.78 -23.77
N LEU A 110 21.91 -1.20 -23.17
CA LEU A 110 21.23 -0.01 -23.70
C LEU A 110 21.86 1.30 -23.24
N THR A 111 21.82 2.31 -24.11
CA THR A 111 22.22 3.68 -23.79
C THR A 111 21.26 4.32 -22.79
N SER A 112 21.68 5.40 -22.14
CA SER A 112 20.83 6.15 -21.20
C SER A 112 19.54 6.66 -21.84
N ASP A 113 19.59 7.09 -23.10
CA ASP A 113 18.41 7.58 -23.82
C ASP A 113 17.42 6.46 -24.13
N GLN A 114 17.92 5.30 -24.58
CA GLN A 114 17.08 4.12 -24.79
C GLN A 114 16.40 3.67 -23.49
N LYS A 115 17.15 3.65 -22.38
CA LYS A 115 16.61 3.34 -21.06
C LYS A 115 15.51 4.29 -20.65
N LYS A 116 15.69 5.59 -20.89
CA LYS A 116 14.69 6.62 -20.57
C LYS A 116 13.42 6.44 -21.40
N VAL A 117 13.55 6.11 -22.68
CA VAL A 117 12.40 5.82 -23.56
C VAL A 117 11.61 4.64 -23.01
N ILE A 118 12.24 3.48 -22.82
CA ILE A 118 11.57 2.26 -22.33
C ILE A 118 10.96 2.49 -20.95
N THR A 119 11.68 3.14 -20.03
CA THR A 119 11.17 3.47 -18.70
C THR A 119 9.93 4.37 -18.77
N GLY A 120 9.89 5.31 -19.72
CA GLY A 120 8.71 6.13 -20.00
C GLY A 120 7.54 5.32 -20.55
N ARG A 121 7.81 4.31 -21.40
CA ARG A 121 6.78 3.39 -21.94
C ARG A 121 6.13 2.54 -20.86
N LYS A 122 6.88 2.12 -19.84
CA LYS A 122 6.33 1.36 -18.69
C LYS A 122 5.24 2.13 -17.92
N GLN A 123 5.10 3.43 -18.15
CA GLN A 123 4.05 4.27 -17.57
C GLN A 123 2.99 4.67 -18.61
N ALA A 124 2.79 3.88 -19.66
CA ALA A 124 1.65 4.04 -20.57
C ALA A 124 0.32 3.94 -19.80
N GLU A 125 -0.66 4.73 -20.23
CA GLU A 125 -1.88 4.97 -19.47
C GLU A 125 -3.13 4.82 -20.35
N ILE A 126 -4.21 4.32 -19.75
CA ILE A 126 -5.59 4.55 -20.17
C ILE A 126 -6.11 5.72 -19.37
N ILE A 127 -6.75 6.66 -20.03
CA ILE A 127 -7.22 7.91 -19.42
C ILE A 127 -8.72 8.05 -19.65
N VAL A 128 -9.42 8.38 -18.57
CA VAL A 128 -10.87 8.61 -18.55
C VAL A 128 -11.11 10.04 -18.07
N PRO A 129 -11.79 10.89 -18.85
CA PRO A 129 -12.08 12.25 -18.43
C PRO A 129 -12.99 12.29 -17.20
N GLU A 130 -12.69 13.22 -16.29
CA GLU A 130 -13.40 13.62 -15.07
C GLU A 130 -13.58 12.52 -14.01
N SER A 131 -14.20 11.40 -14.36
CA SER A 131 -14.52 10.32 -13.41
C SER A 131 -14.65 8.96 -14.10
N LEU A 132 -14.40 7.90 -13.34
CA LEU A 132 -14.63 6.51 -13.72
C LEU A 132 -15.42 5.82 -12.61
N ASP A 133 -16.60 5.30 -12.94
CA ASP A 133 -17.36 4.43 -12.04
C ASP A 133 -16.68 3.05 -11.89
N LEU A 134 -17.21 2.23 -10.99
CA LEU A 134 -16.64 0.93 -10.67
C LEU A 134 -17.41 -0.24 -11.33
N ASP A 135 -18.23 0.02 -12.34
CA ASP A 135 -19.06 -1.01 -12.98
C ASP A 135 -18.20 -2.06 -13.70
N ASP A 136 -17.08 -1.62 -14.29
CA ASP A 136 -16.12 -2.47 -15.00
C ASP A 136 -15.01 -3.02 -14.08
N LEU A 137 -15.12 -2.81 -12.76
CA LEU A 137 -14.16 -3.29 -11.78
C LEU A 137 -14.20 -4.82 -11.68
N LYS A 138 -13.06 -5.46 -11.95
CA LYS A 138 -12.92 -6.92 -11.90
C LYS A 138 -12.53 -7.40 -10.51
N VAL A 139 -11.55 -6.74 -9.88
CA VAL A 139 -10.99 -7.16 -8.59
C VAL A 139 -10.25 -5.97 -7.94
N ILE A 140 -10.23 -5.95 -6.61
CA ILE A 140 -9.41 -5.06 -5.80
C ILE A 140 -8.30 -5.90 -5.19
N LEU A 141 -7.05 -5.58 -5.50
CA LEU A 141 -5.88 -6.30 -5.02
C LEU A 141 -5.20 -5.54 -3.88
N VAL A 142 -4.83 -6.30 -2.85
CA VAL A 142 -4.00 -5.86 -1.71
C VAL A 142 -2.83 -6.82 -1.52
N ARG A 143 -1.77 -6.37 -0.86
CA ARG A 143 -0.52 -7.13 -0.74
C ARG A 143 -0.61 -8.22 0.31
N SER A 144 -1.26 -7.93 1.43
CA SER A 144 -1.16 -8.76 2.64
C SER A 144 -2.52 -9.05 3.28
N VAL A 145 -2.54 -10.06 4.16
CA VAL A 145 -3.71 -10.42 4.95
C VAL A 145 -4.14 -9.25 5.83
N ALA A 146 -3.17 -8.58 6.46
CA ALA A 146 -3.42 -7.40 7.28
C ALA A 146 -4.05 -6.25 6.48
N GLU A 147 -3.57 -5.96 5.26
CA GLU A 147 -4.17 -4.93 4.40
C GLU A 147 -5.58 -5.28 3.95
N LYS A 148 -5.83 -6.56 3.64
CA LYS A 148 -7.17 -7.06 3.29
C LYS A 148 -8.16 -6.84 4.43
N GLU A 149 -7.80 -7.31 5.62
CA GLU A 149 -8.64 -7.15 6.82
C GLU A 149 -8.89 -5.67 7.12
N THR A 150 -7.84 -4.86 7.03
CA THR A 150 -7.92 -3.41 7.26
C THR A 150 -8.87 -2.73 6.28
N LEU A 151 -8.75 -3.02 4.97
CA LEU A 151 -9.61 -2.43 3.96
C LEU A 151 -11.08 -2.82 4.17
N LEU A 152 -11.34 -4.09 4.47
CA LEU A 152 -12.70 -4.56 4.78
C LEU A 152 -13.27 -3.83 5.99
N ASN A 153 -12.55 -3.79 7.11
CA ASN A 153 -13.03 -3.12 8.32
C ASN A 153 -13.27 -1.61 8.11
N LEU A 154 -12.40 -0.93 7.35
CA LEU A 154 -12.59 0.49 7.02
C LEU A 154 -13.79 0.76 6.11
N LEU A 155 -14.16 -0.20 5.25
CA LEU A 155 -15.37 -0.12 4.43
C LEU A 155 -16.61 -0.45 5.26
N HIS A 156 -16.54 -1.45 6.13
CA HIS A 156 -17.63 -1.85 7.01
C HIS A 156 -17.97 -0.78 8.04
N ASP A 157 -16.98 -0.01 8.54
CA ASP A 157 -17.22 1.19 9.35
C ASP A 157 -18.12 2.24 8.67
N LYS A 158 -18.21 2.17 7.33
CA LYS A 158 -19.01 3.07 6.49
C LYS A 158 -20.22 2.37 5.86
N ASP A 159 -20.59 1.20 6.38
CA ASP A 159 -21.68 0.35 5.87
C ASP A 159 -21.50 -0.07 4.39
N VAL A 160 -20.26 -0.16 3.90
CA VAL A 160 -19.95 -0.55 2.52
C VAL A 160 -19.51 -2.02 2.47
N TYR A 161 -20.41 -2.89 2.03
CA TYR A 161 -20.17 -4.35 1.91
C TYR A 161 -20.11 -4.86 0.46
N ALA A 162 -20.45 -4.00 -0.52
CA ALA A 162 -20.58 -4.38 -1.92
C ALA A 162 -19.27 -4.93 -2.54
N TYR A 163 -18.12 -4.57 -1.97
CA TYR A 163 -16.80 -4.89 -2.51
C TYR A 163 -16.10 -6.08 -1.82
N ASP A 164 -16.69 -6.68 -0.79
CA ASP A 164 -16.07 -7.76 -0.01
C ASP A 164 -15.62 -8.95 -0.89
N ARG A 165 -16.43 -9.25 -1.90
CA ARG A 165 -16.15 -10.31 -2.88
C ARG A 165 -15.14 -9.89 -3.95
N LEU A 166 -14.82 -8.61 -4.08
CA LEU A 166 -13.81 -8.14 -5.03
C LEU A 166 -12.45 -7.97 -4.37
N ILE A 167 -12.37 -7.78 -3.05
CA ILE A 167 -11.10 -7.61 -2.36
C ILE A 167 -10.38 -8.96 -2.21
N ARG A 168 -9.19 -9.07 -2.80
CA ARG A 168 -8.41 -10.30 -2.87
C ARG A 168 -6.93 -10.03 -2.58
N LEU A 169 -6.28 -11.04 -2.00
CA LEU A 169 -4.82 -11.09 -1.99
C LEU A 169 -4.33 -11.34 -3.41
N ILE A 170 -3.09 -10.95 -3.69
CA ILE A 170 -2.44 -11.32 -4.93
C ILE A 170 -2.40 -12.85 -5.10
N PRO A 171 -2.65 -13.37 -6.32
CA PRO A 171 -2.36 -14.77 -6.63
C PRO A 171 -0.85 -15.04 -6.46
N GLN A 172 -0.48 -16.22 -5.95
CA GLN A 172 0.91 -16.63 -5.69
C GLN A 172 1.87 -16.58 -6.91
N GLN A 173 1.36 -16.32 -8.11
CA GLN A 173 2.11 -16.35 -9.37
C GLN A 173 2.11 -14.99 -10.10
N GLU A 174 1.51 -13.94 -9.52
CA GLU A 174 1.39 -12.64 -10.18
C GLU A 174 2.10 -11.53 -9.41
N ASP A 175 2.95 -10.78 -10.13
CA ASP A 175 3.77 -9.72 -9.53
C ASP A 175 3.11 -8.34 -9.70
N TYR A 176 2.10 -8.03 -8.89
CA TYR A 176 1.52 -6.68 -8.88
C TYR A 176 2.30 -5.69 -8.04
N PHE A 177 2.94 -6.18 -6.98
CA PHE A 177 3.62 -5.38 -5.96
C PHE A 177 5.11 -5.71 -5.93
N PHE A 178 5.94 -4.76 -5.52
CA PHE A 178 7.36 -5.03 -5.31
C PHE A 178 7.61 -5.76 -3.98
N MET A 179 6.82 -5.45 -2.95
CA MET A 179 6.92 -6.04 -1.61
C MET A 179 8.34 -5.96 -1.00
N ASP A 180 9.17 -5.03 -1.48
CA ASP A 180 10.57 -4.85 -1.08
C ASP A 180 10.74 -3.74 -0.02
N ARG A 181 9.65 -3.35 0.65
CA ARG A 181 9.59 -2.26 1.63
C ARG A 181 8.79 -2.67 2.86
N ASN A 182 8.66 -1.77 3.82
CA ASN A 182 8.08 -2.10 5.11
C ASN A 182 6.54 -2.14 5.03
N PHE A 183 5.93 -3.19 5.57
CA PHE A 183 4.46 -3.29 5.73
C PHE A 183 4.10 -4.40 6.72
N VAL A 184 2.87 -4.34 7.26
CA VAL A 184 2.34 -5.41 8.11
C VAL A 184 1.80 -6.52 7.21
N GLU A 185 2.29 -7.75 7.39
CA GLU A 185 1.90 -8.91 6.59
C GLU A 185 0.60 -9.52 7.12
N SER A 186 0.59 -9.79 8.42
CA SER A 186 -0.53 -10.42 9.11
C SER A 186 -0.53 -10.05 10.58
N VAL A 187 -1.69 -10.19 11.21
CA VAL A 187 -1.85 -9.98 12.64
C VAL A 187 -2.72 -11.12 13.17
N GLU A 188 -2.24 -11.80 14.22
CA GLU A 188 -3.02 -12.76 14.99
C GLU A 188 -3.59 -12.05 16.21
N LEU A 189 -4.91 -12.01 16.29
CA LEU A 189 -5.63 -11.49 17.46
C LEU A 189 -6.10 -12.66 18.32
N LEU A 190 -5.70 -12.66 19.59
CA LEU A 190 -6.10 -13.63 20.61
C LEU A 190 -6.77 -12.87 21.77
N ASP A 191 -7.40 -13.59 22.68
CA ASP A 191 -8.07 -12.99 23.84
C ASP A 191 -7.08 -12.35 24.83
N ASP A 192 -5.88 -12.91 24.98
CA ASP A 192 -4.87 -12.46 25.94
C ASP A 192 -3.66 -11.75 25.31
N ARG A 193 -3.53 -11.76 23.98
CA ARG A 193 -2.37 -11.19 23.28
C ARG A 193 -2.66 -10.88 21.81
N MET A 194 -1.71 -10.22 21.17
CA MET A 194 -1.67 -10.06 19.73
C MET A 194 -0.25 -10.33 19.20
N ARG A 195 -0.17 -10.93 18.01
CA ARG A 195 1.09 -11.13 17.29
C ARG A 195 1.05 -10.40 15.96
N ILE A 196 2.07 -9.62 15.69
CA ILE A 196 2.19 -8.77 14.51
C ILE A 196 3.37 -9.28 13.71
N PHE A 197 3.14 -9.65 12.45
CA PHE A 197 4.18 -10.08 11.52
C PHE A 197 4.31 -9.03 10.43
N SER A 198 5.54 -8.59 10.16
CA SER A 198 5.82 -7.52 9.22
C SER A 198 6.97 -7.88 8.29
N ASN A 199 6.87 -7.46 7.04
CA ASN A 199 8.04 -7.38 6.17
C ASN A 199 8.83 -6.13 6.59
N VAL A 200 10.09 -6.32 6.95
CA VAL A 200 10.97 -5.22 7.39
C VAL A 200 12.17 -5.13 6.47
N ASN A 201 12.35 -3.94 5.90
CA ASN A 201 13.52 -3.58 5.11
C ASN A 201 14.01 -2.20 5.54
N GLU A 202 15.12 -2.20 6.27
CA GLU A 202 15.80 -1.00 6.75
C GLU A 202 14.86 0.01 7.47
N ALA A 203 13.91 -0.51 8.26
CA ALA A 203 12.95 0.29 9.04
C ALA A 203 13.58 1.15 10.15
N TYR A 204 14.84 0.90 10.49
CA TYR A 204 15.60 1.60 11.52
C TYR A 204 17.11 1.36 11.29
N PRO A 205 18.01 2.12 11.93
CA PRO A 205 19.46 1.89 11.83
C PRO A 205 19.86 0.53 12.39
N SER A 206 20.66 -0.25 11.65
CA SER A 206 21.01 -1.63 12.02
C SER A 206 21.70 -1.76 13.37
N ASP A 207 22.41 -0.71 13.81
CA ASP A 207 23.07 -0.60 15.11
C ASP A 207 22.11 -0.36 16.28
N TRP A 208 20.85 0.00 16.02
CA TRP A 208 19.85 0.21 17.07
C TRP A 208 19.23 -1.07 17.61
N PHE A 209 19.37 -2.18 16.87
CA PHE A 209 18.88 -3.47 17.32
C PHE A 209 20.01 -4.28 17.94
N SER A 210 20.19 -4.10 19.25
CA SER A 210 20.92 -5.06 20.07
C SER A 210 19.91 -6.10 20.54
N SER A 211 19.80 -7.24 19.84
CA SER A 211 18.87 -8.33 20.20
C SER A 211 18.87 -8.61 21.70
N PRO A 212 17.83 -8.24 22.47
CA PRO A 212 17.58 -8.89 23.73
C PRO A 212 16.82 -10.15 23.36
N GLU A 213 17.44 -11.31 23.54
CA GLU A 213 16.70 -12.56 23.55
C GLU A 213 15.51 -12.39 24.52
N ASN A 214 14.28 -12.50 24.00
CA ASN A 214 13.02 -12.74 24.72
C ASN A 214 11.98 -11.61 24.93
N GLU A 215 12.14 -10.37 24.46
CA GLU A 215 11.06 -9.36 24.67
C GLU A 215 10.06 -9.21 23.51
N GLY A 216 10.42 -9.59 22.28
CA GLY A 216 9.47 -9.55 21.15
C GLY A 216 8.97 -8.14 20.80
N TYR A 217 9.66 -7.08 21.23
CA TYR A 217 9.46 -5.69 20.79
C TYR A 217 10.76 -4.89 21.01
N GLY A 218 10.87 -3.70 20.42
CA GLY A 218 12.07 -2.86 20.53
C GLY A 218 11.74 -1.36 20.48
N PHE A 219 12.58 -0.55 21.12
CA PHE A 219 12.42 0.91 21.19
C PHE A 219 13.57 1.65 20.52
N ALA A 220 13.29 2.87 20.02
CA ALA A 220 14.31 3.73 19.47
C ALA A 220 15.33 4.14 20.54
N LEU A 221 16.63 4.02 20.22
CA LEU A 221 17.72 4.49 21.09
C LEU A 221 17.73 6.02 21.25
N ASN A 222 17.23 6.73 20.23
CA ASN A 222 17.04 8.17 20.26
C ASN A 222 15.65 8.51 19.70
N ASN A 223 14.72 8.87 20.59
CA ASN A 223 13.35 9.21 20.24
C ASN A 223 13.26 10.40 19.27
N ASP A 224 14.19 11.36 19.34
CA ASP A 224 14.17 12.58 18.54
C ASP A 224 14.66 12.35 17.10
N ALA A 225 15.37 11.25 16.84
CA ALA A 225 15.88 10.87 15.53
C ALA A 225 14.81 10.27 14.60
N THR A 226 13.60 10.85 14.60
CA THR A 226 12.39 10.41 13.86
C THR A 226 12.54 10.31 12.34
N GLN A 227 13.66 10.77 11.78
CA GLN A 227 13.97 10.63 10.36
C GLN A 227 14.61 9.27 10.03
N ASN A 228 15.12 8.56 11.04
CA ASN A 228 15.95 7.38 10.88
C ASN A 228 15.19 6.07 11.05
N TYR A 229 13.98 6.09 11.60
CA TYR A 229 13.20 4.90 11.89
C TYR A 229 11.71 5.08 11.63
N LEU A 230 10.99 3.97 11.48
CA LEU A 230 9.53 3.90 11.44
C LEU A 230 9.00 3.69 12.86
N ASN A 231 8.15 4.60 13.33
CA ASN A 231 7.54 4.51 14.66
C ASN A 231 6.23 3.74 14.61
N MET A 232 6.17 2.58 15.27
CA MET A 232 4.94 1.80 15.42
C MET A 232 4.18 2.19 16.69
N THR A 233 2.85 2.26 16.60
CA THR A 233 1.98 2.38 17.77
C THR A 233 0.76 1.49 17.59
N THR A 234 0.20 0.99 18.68
CA THR A 234 -1.02 0.20 18.72
C THR A 234 -2.05 0.86 19.64
N LYS A 235 -3.32 0.69 19.30
CA LYS A 235 -4.47 1.07 20.10
C LYS A 235 -5.43 -0.11 20.16
N VAL A 236 -5.67 -0.64 21.34
CA VAL A 236 -6.68 -1.68 21.61
C VAL A 236 -7.91 -0.97 22.13
N ILE A 237 -8.98 -0.94 21.33
CA ILE A 237 -10.23 -0.24 21.64
C ILE A 237 -11.24 -1.26 22.15
N LEU A 238 -11.78 -1.02 23.35
CA LEU A 238 -12.79 -1.85 23.99
C LEU A 238 -14.21 -1.50 23.50
N PRO A 239 -15.21 -2.39 23.70
CA PRO A 239 -16.59 -2.13 23.26
C PRO A 239 -17.22 -0.88 23.86
N ASP A 240 -16.79 -0.46 25.06
CA ASP A 240 -17.26 0.76 25.72
C ASP A 240 -16.58 2.05 25.18
N GLY A 241 -15.65 1.92 24.24
CA GLY A 241 -14.90 3.01 23.62
C GLY A 241 -13.61 3.40 24.37
N SER A 242 -13.35 2.84 25.55
CA SER A 242 -12.06 2.98 26.24
C SER A 242 -10.96 2.25 25.47
N TYR A 243 -9.69 2.53 25.79
CA TYR A 243 -8.60 1.90 25.05
C TYR A 243 -7.27 1.78 25.82
N TYR A 244 -6.50 0.76 25.45
CA TYR A 244 -5.08 0.65 25.77
C TYR A 244 -4.24 1.17 24.60
N ARG A 245 -3.09 1.79 24.89
CA ARG A 245 -2.14 2.24 23.87
C ARG A 245 -0.77 1.69 24.16
N TRP A 246 -0.10 1.19 23.13
CA TRP A 246 1.31 0.83 23.21
C TRP A 246 2.10 1.47 22.03
N PRO A 247 3.35 1.89 22.24
CA PRO A 247 3.95 2.08 23.56
C PRO A 247 3.32 3.29 24.30
N ASN A 248 3.76 3.53 25.53
CA ASN A 248 3.37 4.74 26.25
C ASN A 248 3.82 6.02 25.49
N ALA A 249 3.31 7.20 25.86
CA ALA A 249 3.55 8.44 25.12
C ALA A 249 5.03 8.88 25.07
N SER A 250 5.85 8.44 26.02
CA SER A 250 7.27 8.77 26.13
C SER A 250 8.19 7.87 25.31
N LEU A 251 7.68 6.75 24.79
CA LEU A 251 8.47 5.76 24.06
C LEU A 251 8.10 5.73 22.57
N ARG A 252 9.07 5.32 21.77
CA ARG A 252 8.93 5.15 20.32
C ARG A 252 9.32 3.74 19.96
N ALA A 253 8.36 2.94 19.48
CA ALA A 253 8.60 1.55 19.15
C ALA A 253 9.09 1.42 17.71
N LEU A 254 10.06 0.55 17.51
CA LEU A 254 10.56 0.20 16.19
C LEU A 254 9.59 -0.78 15.53
N LEU A 255 9.45 -0.68 14.20
CA LEU A 255 8.82 -1.73 13.40
C LEU A 255 9.78 -2.92 13.29
N LEU A 256 9.43 -4.06 13.87
CA LEU A 256 10.18 -5.32 13.80
C LEU A 256 9.45 -6.34 12.92
N ASP A 257 10.15 -7.40 12.51
CA ASP A 257 9.62 -8.51 11.74
C ASP A 257 8.55 -9.28 12.51
N LYS A 258 8.73 -9.43 13.83
CA LYS A 258 7.76 -10.01 14.75
C LYS A 258 7.62 -9.15 16.00
N ILE A 259 6.37 -8.83 16.35
CA ILE A 259 6.02 -8.19 17.62
C ILE A 259 4.94 -8.98 18.34
N GLU A 260 5.14 -9.28 19.63
CA GLU A 260 4.12 -9.88 20.50
C GLU A 260 3.79 -8.95 21.66
N LEU A 261 2.51 -8.60 21.82
CA LEU A 261 2.02 -7.75 22.91
C LEU A 261 0.99 -8.52 23.72
N THR A 262 1.19 -8.61 25.03
CA THR A 262 0.24 -9.21 25.97
C THR A 262 -0.76 -8.14 26.44
N LEU A 263 -2.04 -8.51 26.50
CA LEU A 263 -3.10 -7.66 27.03
C LEU A 263 -3.08 -7.68 28.56
N PRO A 264 -3.53 -6.60 29.24
CA PRO A 264 -3.57 -6.57 30.72
C PRO A 264 -4.47 -7.66 31.33
N GLU A 265 -5.51 -8.04 30.60
CA GLU A 265 -6.45 -9.10 30.94
C GLU A 265 -6.98 -9.73 29.64
N SER A 266 -7.55 -10.92 29.76
CA SER A 266 -8.20 -11.61 28.64
C SER A 266 -9.51 -10.90 28.27
N LEU A 267 -9.71 -10.62 26.97
CA LEU A 267 -10.84 -9.85 26.45
C LEU A 267 -11.71 -10.72 25.53
N ASP A 268 -13.02 -10.64 25.68
CA ASP A 268 -13.97 -11.31 24.77
C ASP A 268 -14.07 -10.64 23.40
N ARG A 269 -13.83 -9.32 23.34
CA ARG A 269 -13.94 -8.53 22.11
C ARG A 269 -13.13 -7.25 22.19
N TYR A 270 -12.41 -6.93 21.13
CA TYR A 270 -11.72 -5.64 21.00
C TYR A 270 -11.41 -5.32 19.53
N THR A 271 -11.13 -4.05 19.25
CA THR A 271 -10.58 -3.61 17.96
C THR A 271 -9.12 -3.24 18.13
N LEU A 272 -8.23 -3.81 17.31
CA LEU A 272 -6.84 -3.39 17.26
C LEU A 272 -6.63 -2.43 16.09
N VAL A 273 -5.98 -1.31 16.36
CA VAL A 273 -5.47 -0.38 15.33
C VAL A 273 -3.96 -0.27 15.49
N ILE A 274 -3.21 -0.57 14.43
CA ILE A 274 -1.77 -0.36 14.37
C ILE A 274 -1.51 0.82 13.44
N ASN A 275 -0.73 1.79 13.90
CA ASN A 275 -0.22 2.88 13.08
C ASN A 275 1.31 2.79 12.94
N ILE A 276 1.80 3.10 11.74
CA ILE A 276 3.22 3.35 11.48
C ILE A 276 3.35 4.79 10.99
N ASP A 277 4.15 5.61 11.66
CA ASP A 277 4.31 7.06 11.37
C ASP A 277 2.95 7.75 11.13
N ASP A 278 2.00 7.50 12.04
CA ASP A 278 0.63 8.04 12.04
C ASP A 278 -0.29 7.55 10.90
N HIS A 279 0.11 6.62 10.04
CA HIS A 279 -0.79 6.01 9.06
C HIS A 279 -1.30 4.68 9.60
N ILE A 280 -2.57 4.37 9.37
CA ILE A 280 -3.15 3.07 9.70
C ILE A 280 -2.44 2.02 8.85
N ALA A 281 -1.72 1.13 9.52
CA ALA A 281 -1.07 -0.03 8.92
C ALA A 281 -1.90 -1.30 9.11
N TYR A 282 -2.72 -1.34 10.17
CA TYR A 282 -3.67 -2.41 10.40
C TYR A 282 -4.91 -1.92 11.17
N LYS A 283 -6.07 -2.47 10.83
CA LYS A 283 -7.28 -2.42 11.67
C LYS A 283 -7.97 -3.80 11.64
N GLY A 284 -8.10 -4.41 12.81
CA GLY A 284 -8.73 -5.72 12.99
C GLY A 284 -9.68 -5.77 14.18
N ILE A 285 -10.59 -6.74 14.17
CA ILE A 285 -11.56 -6.96 15.25
C ILE A 285 -11.39 -8.38 15.76
N TYR A 286 -11.11 -8.51 17.05
CA TYR A 286 -11.19 -9.78 17.77
C TYR A 286 -12.58 -9.93 18.37
N GLU A 287 -13.16 -11.11 18.23
CA GLU A 287 -14.35 -11.55 18.95
C GLU A 287 -14.19 -13.03 19.28
N ARG A 288 -14.23 -13.37 20.57
CA ARG A 288 -14.10 -14.74 21.06
C ARG A 288 -15.20 -15.59 20.45
N LYS A 289 -14.82 -16.68 19.78
CA LYS A 289 -15.79 -17.63 19.24
C LYS A 289 -16.27 -18.54 20.36
N LEU A 290 -17.58 -18.74 20.44
CA LEU A 290 -18.23 -19.62 21.43
C LEU A 290 -17.71 -21.09 21.40
N ALA A 291 -17.05 -21.52 20.33
CA ALA A 291 -16.46 -22.85 20.22
C ALA A 291 -15.14 -23.04 21.00
N ASP A 292 -14.51 -21.95 21.43
CA ASP A 292 -13.26 -21.95 22.20
C ASP A 292 -13.50 -21.77 23.72
N ALA A 293 -14.77 -21.69 24.15
CA ALA A 293 -15.11 -21.77 25.56
C ALA A 293 -15.01 -23.24 25.98
N ASP A 294 -14.01 -23.56 26.81
CA ASP A 294 -13.83 -24.85 27.46
C ASP A 294 -15.20 -25.44 27.87
N MET A 295 -15.67 -26.43 27.11
CA MET A 295 -16.79 -27.25 27.51
C MET A 295 -16.24 -28.19 28.58
N PRO A 296 -16.65 -28.03 29.87
CA PRO A 296 -16.25 -28.99 30.89
C PRO A 296 -16.93 -30.31 30.54
N PHE A 297 -16.14 -31.28 30.07
CA PHE A 297 -16.52 -32.68 30.09
C PHE A 297 -16.34 -33.25 31.50
#